data_AF-A0A0D2L5F7-F1
#
_entry.id   AF-A0A0D2L5F7-F1
#
_cell.length_a   1.000
_cell.length_b   1.000
_cell.length_c   1.000
_cell.angle_alpha   90.00
_cell.angle_beta   90.00
_cell.angle_gamma   90.00
#
_symmetry.space_group_name_H-M   'P 1'
#
loop_
_entity.id
_entity.type
_entity.pdbx_description
1 polymer ?
#
loop_
_entity_poly.entity_id
_entity_poly.type
_entity_poly.pdbx_seq_one_letter_code
_entity_poly.pdbx_strand_id
1 'polypeptide(L)'
;MQHESKLSVVNFSLRKAAGFADAVGNKEELLFVTGLRGFVARPVLSGDDHRADKHKMERFLHTGRQMVATVYAPISYGPLPLLAFKCTPGRTPMLAAAGALRSVDPDRVVLKKIVLTGYPARVHKSKAVVRFMFHNPDDIRWFKPVELWTKSGRRGRITEPLGTHGAFKARFDGPVTQQDAVCLSLYKRAYPKWPQDTAAFAEV
;
A
#
# COMPACT_ATOMS: atom_id res chain seq x y z
N MET A 1 2.73 -27.41 17.63
CA MET A 1 2.06 -26.72 18.76
C MET A 1 0.54 -26.64 18.55
N GLN A 2 -0.24 -26.36 19.59
CA GLN A 2 -1.68 -26.15 19.48
C GLN A 2 -1.96 -24.99 18.50
N HIS A 3 -2.86 -25.19 17.53
CA HIS A 3 -3.26 -24.22 16.49
C HIS A 3 -2.28 -23.94 15.34
N GLU A 4 -1.13 -24.58 15.30
CA GLU A 4 -0.12 -24.36 14.24
C GLU A 4 -0.55 -24.91 12.86
N SER A 5 -1.57 -25.77 12.83
CA SER A 5 -2.23 -26.27 11.61
C SER A 5 -3.34 -25.35 11.09
N LYS A 6 -3.71 -24.31 11.85
CA LYS A 6 -4.73 -23.35 11.43
C LYS A 6 -4.10 -22.28 10.53
N LEU A 7 -4.89 -21.75 9.60
CA LEU A 7 -4.51 -20.65 8.74
C LEU A 7 -4.90 -19.31 9.39
N SER A 8 -4.03 -18.31 9.31
CA SER A 8 -4.32 -16.94 9.74
C SER A 8 -3.60 -15.92 8.86
N VAL A 9 -3.73 -14.64 9.20
CA VAL A 9 -2.94 -13.55 8.63
C VAL A 9 -1.64 -13.44 9.41
N VAL A 10 -0.55 -13.76 8.73
CA VAL A 10 0.80 -13.70 9.29
C VAL A 10 1.51 -12.45 8.78
N ASN A 11 2.12 -11.72 9.71
CA ASN A 11 2.89 -10.52 9.43
C ASN A 11 4.38 -10.81 9.64
N PHE A 12 5.14 -10.64 8.57
CA PHE A 12 6.59 -10.82 8.58
C PHE A 12 7.29 -9.48 8.40
N SER A 13 8.30 -9.22 9.22
CA SER A 13 9.28 -8.16 8.93
C SER A 13 10.17 -8.61 7.77
N LEU A 14 10.48 -7.71 6.85
CA LEU A 14 11.28 -7.97 5.66
C LEU A 14 12.24 -6.82 5.38
N ARG A 15 13.48 -7.18 5.04
CA ARG A 15 14.49 -6.31 4.47
C ARG A 15 14.96 -6.88 3.14
N LYS A 16 15.02 -6.04 2.11
CA LYS A 16 15.57 -6.43 0.80
C LYS A 16 17.02 -6.92 0.97
N ALA A 17 17.37 -8.04 0.33
CA ALA A 17 18.73 -8.55 0.32
C ALA A 17 19.65 -7.60 -0.46
N ALA A 18 20.87 -7.36 0.05
CA ALA A 18 21.79 -6.39 -0.54
C ALA A 18 22.25 -6.77 -1.97
N GLY A 19 22.40 -8.06 -2.25
CA GLY A 19 22.78 -8.58 -3.57
C GLY A 19 21.63 -8.68 -4.57
N PHE A 20 20.40 -8.32 -4.18
CA PHE A 20 19.24 -8.46 -5.06
C PHE A 20 18.92 -7.15 -5.79
N ALA A 21 19.32 -7.06 -7.06
CA ALA A 21 19.14 -5.86 -7.87
C ALA A 21 17.67 -5.62 -8.24
N ASP A 22 16.95 -6.67 -8.63
CA ASP A 22 15.61 -6.54 -9.19
C ASP A 22 14.62 -5.91 -8.21
N ALA A 23 13.63 -5.20 -8.77
CA ALA A 23 12.51 -4.70 -7.99
C ALA A 23 11.60 -5.86 -7.60
N VAL A 24 11.15 -5.86 -6.34
CA VAL A 24 10.10 -6.77 -5.86
C VAL A 24 8.82 -5.96 -5.72
N GLY A 25 7.85 -6.25 -6.58
CA GLY A 25 6.55 -5.62 -6.58
C GLY A 25 5.66 -6.13 -5.47
N ASN A 26 4.69 -5.31 -5.08
CA ASN A 26 3.63 -5.74 -4.17
C ASN A 26 2.72 -6.77 -4.85
N LYS A 27 2.31 -7.82 -4.11
CA LYS A 27 1.53 -8.97 -4.62
C LYS A 27 2.24 -9.80 -5.70
N GLU A 28 3.56 -9.63 -5.81
CA GLU A 28 4.41 -10.53 -6.60
C GLU A 28 4.55 -11.88 -5.88
N GLU A 29 4.77 -12.94 -6.63
CA GLU A 29 4.88 -14.29 -6.08
C GLU A 29 6.28 -14.52 -5.54
N LEU A 30 6.36 -14.90 -4.27
CA LEU A 30 7.60 -15.20 -3.57
C LEU A 30 7.49 -16.54 -2.86
N LEU A 31 8.57 -17.30 -2.88
CA LEU A 31 8.73 -18.47 -2.04
C LEU A 31 9.20 -18.02 -0.67
N PHE A 32 8.34 -18.18 0.33
CA PHE A 32 8.65 -17.93 1.73
C PHE A 32 9.11 -19.20 2.41
N VAL A 33 10.28 -19.14 3.03
CA VAL A 33 10.83 -20.23 3.84
C VAL A 33 10.97 -19.70 5.27
N THR A 34 10.22 -20.29 6.20
CA THR A 34 10.21 -19.91 7.61
C THR A 34 10.25 -21.14 8.50
N GLY A 35 11.27 -21.23 9.35
CA GLY A 35 11.52 -22.44 10.14
C GLY A 35 11.60 -23.69 9.27
N LEU A 36 10.69 -24.63 9.48
CA LEU A 36 10.58 -25.90 8.75
C LEU A 36 9.61 -25.85 7.56
N ARG A 37 8.96 -24.70 7.30
CA ARG A 37 7.90 -24.58 6.30
C ARG A 37 8.35 -23.74 5.12
N GLY A 38 8.09 -24.23 3.91
CA GLY A 38 8.27 -23.49 2.66
C GLY A 38 6.93 -23.37 1.94
N PHE A 39 6.56 -22.17 1.51
CA PHE A 39 5.33 -21.96 0.77
C PHE A 39 5.41 -20.79 -0.19
N VAL A 40 4.67 -20.88 -1.30
CA VAL A 40 4.59 -19.82 -2.28
C VAL A 40 3.40 -18.92 -1.96
N ALA A 41 3.64 -17.62 -1.84
CA ALA A 41 2.57 -16.68 -1.59
C ALA A 41 2.83 -15.29 -2.19
N ARG A 42 1.76 -14.49 -2.26
CA ARG A 42 1.77 -13.13 -2.81
C ARG A 42 1.53 -12.12 -1.69
N PRO A 43 2.58 -11.59 -1.05
CA PRO A 43 2.44 -10.76 0.14
C PRO A 43 1.88 -9.39 -0.22
N VAL A 44 1.19 -8.78 0.73
CA VAL A 44 0.92 -7.34 0.69
C VAL A 44 2.01 -6.63 1.47
N LEU A 45 2.80 -5.82 0.76
CA LEU A 45 3.88 -5.02 1.35
C LEU A 45 3.31 -3.74 1.97
N SER A 46 3.73 -3.44 3.19
CA SER A 46 3.35 -2.25 3.94
C SER A 46 4.53 -1.64 4.71
N GLY A 47 4.42 -0.35 5.04
CA GLY A 47 5.40 0.32 5.90
C GLY A 47 5.41 -0.25 7.32
N ASP A 48 6.58 -0.19 7.95
CA ASP A 48 6.78 -0.59 9.35
C ASP A 48 6.80 0.64 10.27
N ASP A 49 5.63 1.24 10.50
CA ASP A 49 5.48 2.27 11.53
C ASP A 49 4.92 1.63 12.80
N HIS A 50 5.73 1.58 13.86
CA HIS A 50 5.34 0.98 15.14
C HIS A 50 4.33 1.81 15.94
N ARG A 51 4.16 3.10 15.61
CA ARG A 51 3.27 3.99 16.37
C ARG A 51 1.88 4.14 15.76
N ALA A 52 1.62 3.49 14.63
CA ALA A 52 0.39 3.69 13.86
C ALA A 52 -0.33 2.36 13.62
N ASP A 53 -1.64 2.33 13.88
CA ASP A 53 -2.50 1.15 13.59
C ASP A 53 -2.81 0.99 12.10
N LYS A 54 -2.62 2.08 11.34
CA LYS A 54 -2.92 2.17 9.90
C LYS A 54 -1.62 2.21 9.12
N HIS A 55 -1.31 1.12 8.43
CA HIS A 55 -0.06 1.02 7.68
C HIS A 55 -0.27 1.34 6.20
N LYS A 56 0.54 2.25 5.66
CA LYS A 56 0.51 2.56 4.23
C LYS A 56 1.03 1.38 3.42
N MET A 57 0.25 0.94 2.45
CA MET A 57 0.66 -0.05 1.47
C MET A 57 1.75 0.52 0.57
N GLU A 58 2.82 -0.22 0.38
CA GLU A 58 3.92 0.16 -0.50
C GLU A 58 3.82 -0.59 -1.83
N ARG A 59 4.28 0.03 -2.92
CA ARG A 59 4.21 -0.60 -4.26
C ARG A 59 5.35 -1.57 -4.50
N PHE A 60 6.49 -1.34 -3.85
CA PHE A 60 7.72 -2.08 -4.04
C PHE A 60 8.43 -2.27 -2.70
N LEU A 61 9.26 -3.31 -2.62
CA LEU A 61 10.22 -3.49 -1.52
C LEU A 61 11.43 -2.57 -1.74
N HIS A 62 11.60 -1.60 -0.86
CA HIS A 62 12.67 -0.61 -0.95
C HIS A 62 13.97 -1.12 -0.29
N THR A 63 15.12 -0.87 -0.92
CA THR A 63 16.43 -1.20 -0.36
C THR A 63 16.70 -0.39 0.90
N GLY A 64 17.29 -1.01 1.93
CA GLY A 64 17.68 -0.34 3.18
C GLY A 64 16.54 0.03 4.12
N ARG A 65 15.28 -0.24 3.76
CA ARG A 65 14.12 -0.05 4.63
C ARG A 65 13.57 -1.37 5.14
N GLN A 66 13.20 -1.40 6.42
CA GLN A 66 12.39 -2.48 6.97
C GLN A 66 10.93 -2.26 6.57
N MET A 67 10.29 -3.34 6.12
CA MET A 67 8.91 -3.35 5.63
C MET A 67 8.20 -4.57 6.20
N VAL A 68 6.87 -4.59 6.12
CA VAL A 68 6.09 -5.75 6.56
C VAL A 68 5.40 -6.40 5.36
N ALA A 69 5.59 -7.70 5.22
CA ALA A 69 4.80 -8.55 4.36
C ALA A 69 3.66 -9.18 5.17
N THR A 70 2.43 -8.88 4.76
CA THR A 70 1.21 -9.51 5.29
C THR A 70 0.74 -10.58 4.30
N VAL A 71 0.50 -11.79 4.79
CA VAL A 71 0.14 -12.94 3.96
C VAL A 71 -0.79 -13.88 4.72
N TYR A 72 -1.62 -14.62 3.99
CA TYR A 72 -2.33 -15.76 4.56
C TYR A 72 -1.42 -16.97 4.58
N ALA A 73 -1.11 -17.47 5.77
CA ALA A 73 -0.23 -18.62 5.97
C ALA A 73 -0.63 -19.36 7.25
N PRO A 74 -0.17 -20.61 7.43
CA PRO A 74 -0.32 -21.32 8.70
C PRO A 74 0.25 -20.49 9.85
N ILE A 75 -0.42 -20.56 11.00
CA ILE A 75 0.05 -19.93 12.22
C ILE A 75 1.40 -20.54 12.59
N SER A 76 2.39 -19.69 12.81
CA SER A 76 3.68 -20.08 13.36
C SER A 76 3.96 -19.26 14.61
N TYR A 77 4.63 -19.85 15.59
CA TYR A 77 4.98 -19.19 16.85
C TYR A 77 6.42 -18.68 16.78
N GLY A 78 6.63 -17.40 17.11
CA GLY A 78 7.93 -16.75 17.02
C GLY A 78 8.84 -17.03 18.22
N PRO A 79 10.14 -16.72 18.10
CA PRO A 79 10.78 -16.05 16.95
C PRO A 79 11.18 -17.04 15.84
N LEU A 80 10.80 -16.73 14.58
CA LEU A 80 11.18 -17.53 13.42
C LEU A 80 11.79 -16.64 12.33
N PRO A 81 12.97 -16.98 11.79
CA PRO A 81 13.52 -16.28 10.63
C PRO A 81 12.66 -16.56 9.39
N LEU A 82 12.68 -15.62 8.47
CA LEU A 82 12.03 -15.69 7.18
C LEU A 82 13.05 -15.40 6.08
N LEU A 83 13.12 -16.29 5.10
CA LEU A 83 13.81 -16.08 3.83
C LEU A 83 12.77 -16.02 2.72
N ALA A 84 12.81 -14.98 1.91
CA ALA A 84 11.91 -14.81 0.77
C ALA A 84 12.72 -14.87 -0.53
N PHE A 85 12.42 -15.87 -1.36
CA PHE A 85 13.08 -16.09 -2.62
C PHE A 85 12.17 -15.66 -3.78
N LYS A 86 12.77 -15.06 -4.80
CA LYS A 86 12.10 -14.83 -6.08
C LYS A 86 12.40 -16.01 -6.99
N CYS A 87 11.36 -16.76 -7.32
CA CYS A 87 11.44 -17.86 -8.28
C CYS A 87 11.13 -17.30 -9.67
N THR A 88 12.12 -17.35 -10.57
CA THR A 88 11.92 -17.01 -11.99
C THR A 88 12.01 -18.31 -12.79
N PRO A 89 11.06 -18.60 -13.70
CA PRO A 89 11.13 -19.81 -14.52
C PRO A 89 12.49 -19.92 -15.25
N GLY A 90 13.15 -21.07 -15.14
CA GLY A 90 14.45 -21.32 -15.78
C GLY A 90 15.67 -20.68 -15.09
N ARG A 91 15.51 -20.03 -13.92
CA ARG A 91 16.62 -19.49 -13.12
C ARG A 91 16.63 -20.11 -11.73
N THR A 92 17.80 -20.22 -11.13
CA THR A 92 17.92 -20.59 -9.72
C THR A 92 17.19 -19.57 -8.83
N PRO A 93 16.42 -20.02 -7.82
CA PRO A 93 15.75 -19.12 -6.88
C PRO A 93 16.76 -18.18 -6.21
N MET A 94 16.51 -16.88 -6.28
CA MET A 94 17.39 -15.87 -5.70
C MET A 94 16.80 -15.31 -4.42
N LEU A 95 17.62 -15.14 -3.39
CA LEU A 95 17.20 -14.50 -2.14
C LEU A 95 16.86 -13.04 -2.41
N ALA A 96 15.57 -12.72 -2.34
CA ALA A 96 15.05 -11.38 -2.60
C ALA A 96 14.98 -10.53 -1.32
N ALA A 97 14.58 -11.16 -0.21
CA ALA A 97 14.49 -10.51 1.08
C ALA A 97 14.72 -11.50 2.23
N ALA A 98 15.16 -10.97 3.37
CA ALA A 98 15.29 -11.72 4.61
C ALA A 98 14.62 -10.94 5.74
N GLY A 99 14.14 -11.65 6.75
CA GLY A 99 13.54 -11.03 7.92
C GLY A 99 13.09 -12.07 8.93
N ALA A 100 12.01 -11.78 9.64
CA ALA A 100 11.50 -12.63 10.71
C ALA A 100 9.99 -12.48 10.90
N LEU A 101 9.37 -13.52 11.45
CA LEU A 101 8.01 -13.48 11.94
C LEU A 101 7.88 -12.36 12.98
N ARG A 102 6.96 -11.42 12.72
CA ARG A 102 6.69 -10.30 13.62
C ARG A 102 5.50 -10.58 14.51
N SER A 103 4.37 -10.95 13.92
CA SER A 103 3.11 -11.17 14.64
C SER A 103 2.14 -11.95 13.76
N VAL A 104 1.27 -12.74 14.38
CA VAL A 104 0.14 -13.38 13.70
C VAL A 104 -1.12 -12.63 14.14
N ASP A 105 -1.59 -11.72 13.29
CA ASP A 105 -2.69 -10.81 13.62
C ASP A 105 -3.46 -10.40 12.34
N PRO A 106 -4.76 -10.74 12.22
CA PRO A 106 -5.62 -10.30 11.13
C PRO A 106 -6.14 -8.86 11.26
N ASP A 107 -6.03 -8.23 12.42
CA ASP A 107 -6.58 -6.91 12.70
C ASP A 107 -5.72 -5.79 12.13
N ARG A 108 -4.42 -6.05 11.88
CA ARG A 108 -3.49 -5.12 11.22
C ARG A 108 -4.09 -4.54 9.93
N VAL A 109 -4.29 -3.21 9.91
CA VAL A 109 -4.92 -2.53 8.77
C VAL A 109 -3.88 -2.02 7.78
N VAL A 110 -3.87 -2.60 6.57
CA VAL A 110 -3.07 -2.10 5.45
C VAL A 110 -3.93 -1.24 4.52
N LEU A 111 -3.51 -0.01 4.25
CA LEU A 111 -4.23 0.97 3.43
C LEU A 111 -3.49 1.29 2.14
N LYS A 112 -4.15 1.07 1.00
CA LYS A 112 -3.72 1.56 -0.31
C LYS A 112 -4.11 3.04 -0.44
N LYS A 113 -3.11 3.91 -0.57
CA LYS A 113 -3.30 5.33 -0.92
C LYS A 113 -3.44 5.50 -2.43
N ILE A 114 -4.47 6.22 -2.87
CA ILE A 114 -4.69 6.65 -4.24
C ILE A 114 -4.71 8.18 -4.23
N VAL A 115 -3.99 8.81 -5.14
CA VAL A 115 -3.95 10.27 -5.25
C VAL A 115 -4.56 10.66 -6.58
N LEU A 116 -5.68 11.40 -6.54
CA LEU A 116 -6.25 12.05 -7.71
C LEU A 116 -5.62 13.43 -7.83
N THR A 117 -5.25 13.81 -9.05
CA THR A 117 -4.55 15.08 -9.32
C THR A 117 -5.39 15.93 -10.25
N GLY A 118 -5.43 17.23 -9.97
CA GLY A 118 -6.03 18.24 -10.83
C GLY A 118 -5.16 19.48 -10.91
N TYR A 119 -5.44 20.31 -11.91
CA TYR A 119 -4.68 21.52 -12.19
C TYR A 119 -5.55 22.75 -11.97
N PRO A 120 -5.05 23.78 -11.25
CA PRO A 120 -5.74 25.03 -11.06
C PRO A 120 -5.79 25.81 -12.38
N ALA A 121 -6.99 26.00 -12.92
CA ALA A 121 -7.21 26.71 -14.19
C ALA A 121 -7.29 28.23 -13.99
N ARG A 122 -7.90 28.69 -12.89
CA ARG A 122 -8.00 30.10 -12.51
C ARG A 122 -7.83 30.23 -11.01
N VAL A 123 -7.00 31.17 -10.56
CA VAL A 123 -6.74 31.39 -9.14
C VAL A 123 -7.01 32.84 -8.78
N HIS A 124 -7.69 33.05 -7.65
CA HIS A 124 -7.93 34.38 -7.09
C HIS A 124 -7.78 34.31 -5.56
N LYS A 125 -6.70 34.91 -5.04
CA LYS A 125 -6.32 34.82 -3.63
C LYS A 125 -6.29 33.34 -3.20
N SER A 126 -7.12 32.94 -2.25
CA SER A 126 -7.23 31.54 -1.77
C SER A 126 -8.31 30.71 -2.45
N LYS A 127 -9.02 31.26 -3.43
CA LYS A 127 -10.00 30.53 -4.24
C LYS A 127 -9.36 30.08 -5.54
N ALA A 128 -9.57 28.83 -5.93
CA ALA A 128 -9.11 28.32 -7.22
C ALA A 128 -10.19 27.49 -7.90
N VAL A 129 -10.25 27.57 -9.23
CA VAL A 129 -11.03 26.67 -10.08
C VAL A 129 -10.10 25.55 -10.52
N VAL A 130 -10.40 24.31 -10.17
CA VAL A 130 -9.59 23.13 -10.50
C VAL A 130 -10.25 22.35 -11.64
N ARG A 131 -9.43 21.86 -12.58
CA ARG A 131 -9.84 21.04 -13.73
C ARG A 131 -9.06 19.73 -13.78
N PHE A 132 -9.58 18.77 -14.55
CA PHE A 132 -8.96 17.47 -14.85
C PHE A 132 -8.76 16.51 -13.65
N MET A 133 -9.33 16.83 -12.48
CA MET A 133 -9.37 15.88 -11.35
C MET A 133 -10.57 14.93 -11.45
N PHE A 134 -11.71 15.45 -11.90
CA PHE A 134 -12.96 14.71 -12.10
C PHE A 134 -13.49 15.01 -13.50
N HIS A 135 -14.39 14.16 -13.99
CA HIS A 135 -15.07 14.34 -15.27
C HIS A 135 -16.56 14.65 -15.10
N ASN A 136 -17.19 14.17 -14.01
CA ASN A 136 -18.61 14.38 -13.73
C ASN A 136 -18.83 15.29 -12.52
N PRO A 137 -19.92 16.09 -12.49
CA PRO A 137 -20.28 16.92 -11.34
C PRO A 137 -20.72 16.12 -10.12
N ASP A 138 -21.27 14.91 -10.31
CA ASP A 138 -21.70 14.05 -9.21
C ASP A 138 -20.52 13.50 -8.41
N ASP A 139 -19.40 13.18 -9.07
CA ASP A 139 -18.16 12.80 -8.40
C ASP A 139 -17.67 13.92 -7.47
N ILE A 140 -17.75 15.18 -7.93
CA ILE A 140 -17.36 16.35 -7.12
C ILE A 140 -18.23 16.46 -5.87
N ARG A 141 -19.56 16.27 -6.01
CA ARG A 141 -20.49 16.31 -4.87
C ARG A 141 -20.18 15.19 -3.88
N TRP A 142 -19.92 13.99 -4.38
CA TRP A 142 -19.54 12.82 -3.57
C TRP A 142 -18.24 13.07 -2.79
N PHE A 143 -17.20 13.60 -3.45
CA PHE A 143 -15.89 13.83 -2.84
C PHE A 143 -15.77 15.19 -2.12
N LYS A 144 -16.83 15.99 -2.04
CA LYS A 144 -16.85 17.29 -1.34
C LYS A 144 -16.38 17.25 0.13
N PRO A 145 -16.61 16.17 0.91
CA PRO A 145 -16.10 16.08 2.29
C PRO A 145 -14.59 15.89 2.39
N VAL A 146 -13.93 15.44 1.31
CA VAL A 146 -12.51 15.08 1.34
C VAL A 146 -11.65 16.35 1.27
N GLU A 147 -10.58 16.35 2.07
CA GLU A 147 -9.59 17.42 2.08
C GLU A 147 -8.67 17.34 0.84
N LEU A 148 -8.43 18.51 0.25
CA LEU A 148 -7.45 18.73 -0.81
C LEU A 148 -6.14 19.21 -0.21
N TRP A 149 -5.04 18.80 -0.81
CA TRP A 149 -3.72 19.36 -0.53
C TRP A 149 -3.00 19.66 -1.83
N THR A 150 -2.07 20.61 -1.83
CA THR A 150 -1.28 20.93 -3.02
C THR A 150 0.18 20.55 -2.82
N LYS A 151 0.95 20.42 -3.91
CA LYS A 151 2.39 20.11 -3.79
C LYS A 151 3.17 21.22 -3.07
N SER A 152 2.69 22.47 -3.11
CA SER A 152 3.25 23.58 -2.32
C SER A 152 2.86 23.55 -0.83
N GLY A 153 2.13 22.52 -0.38
CA GLY A 153 1.77 22.34 1.03
C GLY A 153 0.51 23.06 1.49
N ARG A 154 -0.28 23.63 0.56
CA ARG A 154 -1.57 24.25 0.89
C ARG A 154 -2.63 23.20 1.16
N ARG A 155 -3.59 23.53 2.02
CA ARG A 155 -4.72 22.66 2.38
C ARG A 155 -6.03 23.35 2.03
N GLY A 156 -7.01 22.61 1.56
CA GLY A 156 -8.27 23.19 1.10
C GLY A 156 -9.41 22.20 0.97
N ARG A 157 -10.57 22.71 0.55
CA ARG A 157 -11.78 21.91 0.36
C ARG A 157 -12.56 22.35 -0.87
N ILE A 158 -13.26 21.40 -1.47
CA ILE A 158 -14.20 21.63 -2.57
C ILE A 158 -15.38 22.46 -2.05
N THR A 159 -15.70 23.54 -2.76
CA THR A 159 -16.85 24.42 -2.45
C THR A 159 -18.07 24.01 -3.26
N GLU A 160 -17.96 24.06 -4.59
CA GLU A 160 -19.07 23.77 -5.51
C GLU A 160 -18.57 23.24 -6.85
N PRO A 161 -19.34 22.34 -7.52
CA PRO A 161 -19.08 21.96 -8.89
C PRO A 161 -19.37 23.12 -9.84
N LEU A 162 -18.68 23.16 -10.98
CA LEU A 162 -18.80 24.17 -12.02
C LEU A 162 -19.06 23.50 -13.38
N GLY A 163 -20.23 23.74 -13.95
CA GLY A 163 -20.63 23.19 -15.25
C GLY A 163 -20.79 21.67 -15.25
N THR A 164 -20.61 21.05 -16.42
CA THR A 164 -20.82 19.62 -16.65
C THR A 164 -19.54 18.80 -16.74
N HIS A 165 -18.38 19.43 -17.01
CA HIS A 165 -17.11 18.73 -17.30
C HIS A 165 -16.20 18.51 -16.09
N GLY A 166 -16.78 18.30 -14.90
CA GLY A 166 -15.98 17.94 -13.72
C GLY A 166 -15.03 19.02 -13.19
N ALA A 167 -15.23 20.28 -13.56
CA ALA A 167 -14.54 21.41 -12.95
C ALA A 167 -15.20 21.78 -11.62
N PHE A 168 -14.44 22.29 -10.66
CA PHE A 168 -14.99 22.73 -9.37
C PHE A 168 -14.22 23.91 -8.80
N LYS A 169 -14.88 24.66 -7.92
CA LYS A 169 -14.24 25.68 -7.10
C LYS A 169 -13.76 25.06 -5.80
N ALA A 170 -12.53 25.37 -5.43
CA ALA A 170 -11.93 25.02 -4.15
C ALA A 170 -11.49 26.28 -3.40
N ARG A 171 -11.54 26.20 -2.08
CA ARG A 171 -10.99 27.22 -1.18
C ARG A 171 -9.84 26.59 -0.41
N PHE A 172 -8.70 27.27 -0.40
CA PHE A 172 -7.50 26.89 0.31
C PHE A 172 -7.26 27.82 1.50
N ASP A 173 -6.32 27.44 2.37
CA ASP A 173 -5.81 28.22 3.50
C ASP A 173 -5.04 29.47 3.06
N GLY A 174 -4.28 29.37 1.95
CA GLY A 174 -3.45 30.45 1.42
C GLY A 174 -3.56 30.64 -0.10
N PRO A 175 -2.79 31.58 -0.67
CA PRO A 175 -2.71 31.74 -2.11
C PRO A 175 -2.09 30.51 -2.78
N VAL A 176 -2.67 30.09 -3.90
CA VAL A 176 -2.23 28.94 -4.70
C VAL A 176 -1.63 29.44 -6.02
N THR A 177 -0.53 28.84 -6.46
CA THR A 177 0.09 29.17 -7.75
C THR A 177 -0.56 28.37 -8.87
N GLN A 178 -0.71 28.95 -10.07
CA GLN A 178 -1.31 28.27 -11.22
C GLN A 178 -0.48 27.07 -11.72
N GLN A 179 0.81 27.04 -11.42
CA GLN A 179 1.73 25.94 -11.73
C GLN A 179 1.63 24.78 -10.72
N ASP A 180 0.88 24.94 -9.63
CA ASP A 180 0.77 23.92 -8.59
C ASP A 180 -0.16 22.78 -9.03
N ALA A 181 0.02 21.61 -8.43
CA ALA A 181 -0.88 20.48 -8.61
C ALA A 181 -1.72 20.28 -7.35
N VAL A 182 -3.04 20.30 -7.53
CA VAL A 182 -3.99 20.00 -6.46
C VAL A 182 -4.18 18.49 -6.40
N CYS A 183 -4.07 17.94 -5.21
CA CYS A 183 -4.13 16.51 -4.95
C CYS A 183 -5.26 16.20 -3.96
N LEU A 184 -5.95 15.10 -4.21
CA LEU A 184 -6.94 14.52 -3.30
C LEU A 184 -6.49 13.11 -2.95
N SER A 185 -6.36 12.81 -1.66
CA SER A 185 -5.91 11.49 -1.19
C SER A 185 -7.07 10.62 -0.73
N LEU A 186 -7.26 9.49 -1.42
CA LEU A 186 -8.21 8.46 -1.08
C LEU A 186 -7.48 7.24 -0.50
N TYR A 187 -8.14 6.54 0.41
CA TYR A 187 -7.59 5.36 1.07
C TYR A 187 -8.60 4.21 0.96
N LYS A 188 -8.09 3.01 0.65
CA LYS A 188 -8.87 1.76 0.65
C LYS A 188 -8.09 0.69 1.40
N ARG A 189 -8.76 -0.09 2.26
CA ARG A 189 -8.14 -1.26 2.91
C ARG A 189 -7.78 -2.31 1.87
N ALA A 190 -6.55 -2.80 1.94
CA ALA A 190 -6.01 -3.82 1.07
C ALA A 190 -5.80 -5.11 1.87
N TYR A 191 -6.30 -6.21 1.35
CA TYR A 191 -6.10 -7.54 1.91
C TYR A 191 -5.10 -8.34 1.08
N PRO A 192 -4.36 -9.28 1.71
CA PRO A 192 -3.52 -10.22 0.99
C PRO A 192 -4.35 -11.12 0.06
N LYS A 193 -3.68 -11.70 -0.94
CA LYS A 193 -4.31 -12.68 -1.83
C LYS A 193 -4.38 -14.02 -1.11
N TRP A 194 -5.48 -14.73 -1.28
CA TRP A 194 -5.59 -16.11 -0.81
C TRP A 194 -4.53 -16.98 -1.49
N PRO A 195 -3.84 -17.87 -0.76
CA PRO A 195 -2.83 -18.75 -1.32
C PRO A 195 -3.49 -19.75 -2.26
N GLN A 196 -2.92 -19.92 -3.46
CA GLN A 196 -3.46 -20.84 -4.46
C GLN A 196 -3.17 -22.29 -4.11
N ASP A 197 -2.00 -22.54 -3.52
CA ASP A 197 -1.58 -23.88 -3.15
C ASP A 197 -1.73 -24.07 -1.64
N THR A 198 -2.94 -24.48 -1.23
CA THR A 198 -3.23 -24.73 0.18
C THR A 198 -2.70 -26.10 0.62
N ALA A 199 -2.46 -27.02 -0.33
CA ALA A 199 -1.96 -28.37 -0.08
C ALA A 199 -0.50 -28.35 0.40
N ALA A 200 0.31 -27.42 -0.12
CA ALA A 200 1.69 -27.20 0.33
C ALA A 200 1.81 -26.85 1.83
N PHE A 201 0.72 -26.42 2.49
CA PHE A 201 0.70 -26.17 3.93
C PHE A 201 0.39 -27.41 4.78
N ALA A 202 -0.12 -28.49 4.16
CA ALA A 202 -0.62 -29.67 4.83
C ALA A 202 0.39 -30.83 4.89
N GLU A 203 1.48 -30.78 4.12
CA GLU A 203 2.52 -31.83 4.07
C GLU A 203 3.56 -31.75 5.23
N VAL A 204 3.19 -31.18 6.38
CA VAL A 204 4.06 -31.12 7.59
C VAL A 204 3.32 -31.57 8.83
#